data_AF-A0A975GPL1-F1
#
_entry.id   AF-A0A975GPL1-F1
#
_cell.length_a   1.000
_cell.length_b   1.000
_cell.length_c   1.000
_cell.angle_alpha   90.00
_cell.angle_beta   90.00
_cell.angle_gamma   90.00
#
_symmetry.space_group_name_H-M   'P 1'
#
loop_
_entity.id
_entity.type
_entity.pdbx_description
1 polymer ?
#
loop_
_entity_poly.entity_id
_entity_poly.type
_entity_poly.pdbx_seq_one_letter_code
_entity_poly.pdbx_strand_id
1 'polypeptide(L)'
;MPKTTPVVFSIVSFPAKVGFIKSFEHSGNNLVGTSNFVESRHFIRLLTAILPQTKTAAIFRRKNEPNSAIQKNQLARLLTEKGICFIDLPGESAEELSSKAIQYADRTDIFIGMSMK
;
A
#
# COMPACT_ATOMS: atom_id res chain seq x y z
N MET A 1 -31.20 -0.76 2.93
CA MET A 1 -30.98 -2.05 3.62
C MET A 1 -31.02 -1.85 5.12
N PRO A 2 -31.59 -2.78 5.90
CA PRO A 2 -31.47 -2.77 7.36
C PRO A 2 -29.99 -2.75 7.79
N LYS A 3 -29.66 -1.97 8.84
CA LYS A 3 -28.29 -1.91 9.40
C LYS A 3 -27.78 -3.28 9.91
N THR A 4 -28.69 -4.22 10.15
CA THR A 4 -28.38 -5.58 10.61
C THR A 4 -28.08 -6.55 9.48
N THR A 5 -28.27 -6.15 8.22
CA THR A 5 -28.03 -7.05 7.09
C THR A 5 -26.55 -7.37 7.01
N PRO A 6 -26.14 -8.65 7.01
CA PRO A 6 -24.73 -9.01 6.83
C PRO A 6 -24.19 -8.45 5.52
N VAL A 7 -23.06 -7.76 5.57
CA VAL A 7 -22.35 -7.25 4.39
C VAL A 7 -21.02 -7.98 4.30
N VAL A 8 -20.84 -8.74 3.23
CA VAL A 8 -19.62 -9.49 2.95
C VAL A 8 -18.69 -8.60 2.13
N PHE A 9 -17.61 -8.10 2.73
CA PHE A 9 -16.58 -7.37 1.99
C PHE A 9 -15.56 -8.32 1.38
N SER A 10 -15.06 -7.93 0.22
CA SER A 10 -13.89 -8.53 -0.40
C SER A 10 -12.88 -7.44 -0.71
N ILE A 11 -11.61 -7.82 -0.84
CA ILE A 11 -10.55 -6.91 -1.27
C ILE A 11 -10.43 -5.70 -0.32
N VAL A 12 -10.24 -5.92 0.98
CA VAL A 12 -9.88 -4.86 1.96
C VAL A 12 -8.57 -5.22 2.65
N SER A 13 -7.53 -4.38 2.50
CA SER A 13 -6.18 -4.74 2.96
C SER A 13 -6.05 -4.69 4.49
N PHE A 14 -6.61 -3.68 5.14
CA PHE A 14 -6.46 -3.49 6.59
C PHE A 14 -7.78 -3.20 7.31
N PRO A 15 -8.80 -4.08 7.21
CA PRO A 15 -10.15 -3.79 7.69
C PRO A 15 -10.19 -3.42 9.17
N ALA A 16 -9.37 -4.06 10.01
CA ALA A 16 -9.27 -3.73 11.43
C ALA A 16 -8.56 -2.39 11.67
N LYS A 17 -7.45 -2.11 10.96
CA LYS A 17 -6.67 -0.87 11.19
C LYS A 17 -7.37 0.39 10.72
N VAL A 18 -8.26 0.28 9.73
CA VAL A 18 -9.07 1.40 9.24
C VAL A 18 -10.43 1.51 9.94
N GLY A 19 -10.70 0.66 10.94
CA GLY A 19 -11.91 0.70 11.76
C GLY A 19 -13.16 0.16 11.09
N PHE A 20 -13.05 -0.59 9.98
CA PHE A 20 -14.20 -1.27 9.38
C PHE A 20 -14.68 -2.41 10.28
N ILE A 21 -13.77 -3.10 10.95
CA ILE A 21 -14.07 -4.16 11.93
C ILE A 21 -13.24 -3.95 13.19
N LYS A 22 -13.68 -4.53 14.31
CA LYS A 22 -12.93 -4.48 15.58
C LYS A 22 -11.68 -5.35 15.53
N SER A 23 -11.80 -6.61 15.13
CA SER A 23 -10.67 -7.52 14.91
C SER A 23 -11.02 -8.60 13.87
N PHE A 24 -10.04 -9.43 13.51
CA PHE A 24 -10.27 -10.58 12.61
C PHE A 24 -11.05 -11.70 13.29
N GLU A 25 -10.94 -11.83 14.62
CA GLU A 25 -11.66 -12.81 15.43
C GLU A 25 -13.12 -12.40 15.65
N HIS A 26 -13.36 -11.09 15.84
CA HIS A 26 -14.70 -10.57 16.07
C HIS A 26 -14.88 -9.20 15.41
N SER A 27 -15.80 -9.11 14.43
CA SER A 27 -16.01 -7.88 13.68
C SER A 27 -16.61 -6.75 14.52
N GLY A 28 -17.45 -7.09 15.50
CA GLY A 28 -18.17 -6.13 16.34
C GLY A 28 -19.29 -5.36 15.62
N ASN A 29 -19.64 -5.76 14.37
CA ASN A 29 -20.69 -5.16 13.56
C ASN A 29 -21.21 -6.17 12.50
N ASN A 30 -22.00 -5.70 11.53
CA ASN A 30 -22.58 -6.53 10.47
C ASN A 30 -21.62 -6.80 9.28
N LEU A 31 -20.34 -6.41 9.38
CA LEU A 31 -19.34 -6.64 8.34
C LEU A 31 -18.56 -7.93 8.61
N VAL A 32 -18.42 -8.74 7.57
CA VAL A 32 -17.55 -9.93 7.54
C VAL A 32 -16.89 -10.01 6.16
N GLY A 33 -15.80 -10.75 6.00
CA GLY A 33 -15.15 -10.80 4.68
C GLY A 33 -13.73 -11.33 4.69
N THR A 34 -13.04 -11.10 3.57
CA THR A 34 -11.64 -11.51 3.37
C THR A 34 -10.74 -10.30 3.19
N SER A 35 -9.51 -10.42 3.73
CA SER A 35 -8.46 -9.44 3.50
C SER A 35 -7.57 -9.89 2.34
N ASN A 36 -7.18 -8.94 1.49
CA ASN A 36 -6.17 -9.15 0.44
C ASN A 36 -4.77 -8.71 0.89
N PHE A 37 -4.50 -8.70 2.20
CA PHE A 37 -3.20 -8.33 2.75
C PHE A 37 -2.09 -9.25 2.24
N VAL A 38 -1.00 -8.63 1.80
CA VAL A 38 0.25 -9.30 1.43
C VAL A 38 1.38 -8.60 2.16
N GLU A 39 2.26 -9.37 2.80
CA GLU A 39 3.39 -8.81 3.56
C GLU A 39 4.43 -8.15 2.64
N SER A 40 4.75 -6.88 2.90
CA SER A 40 5.77 -6.12 2.16
C SER A 40 7.18 -6.74 2.24
N ARG A 41 7.45 -7.63 3.20
CA ARG A 41 8.73 -8.33 3.33
C ARG A 41 9.02 -9.23 2.12
N HIS A 42 8.00 -9.84 1.53
CA HIS A 42 8.15 -10.64 0.31
C HIS A 42 8.61 -9.77 -0.87
N PHE A 43 8.02 -8.59 -1.02
CA PHE A 43 8.45 -7.64 -2.05
C PHE A 43 9.91 -7.22 -1.88
N ILE A 44 10.34 -6.88 -0.66
CA ILE A 44 11.72 -6.46 -0.39
C ILE A 44 12.73 -7.59 -0.62
N ARG A 45 12.37 -8.83 -0.27
CA ARG A 45 13.18 -10.01 -0.62
C ARG A 45 13.36 -10.16 -2.12
N LEU A 46 12.29 -9.97 -2.89
CA LEU A 46 12.34 -10.05 -4.35
C LEU A 46 13.17 -8.90 -4.94
N LEU A 47 12.94 -7.67 -4.48
CA LEU A 47 13.66 -6.47 -4.92
C LEU A 47 15.17 -6.66 -4.74
N THR A 48 15.60 -7.06 -3.55
CA THR A 48 17.03 -7.24 -3.26
C THR A 48 17.66 -8.43 -3.98
N ALA A 49 16.87 -9.42 -4.41
CA ALA A 49 17.36 -10.54 -5.21
C ALA A 49 17.54 -10.17 -6.70
N ILE A 50 16.66 -9.33 -7.26
CA ILE A 50 16.66 -8.97 -8.68
C ILE A 50 17.46 -7.69 -8.95
N LEU A 51 17.30 -6.69 -8.09
CA LEU A 51 17.93 -5.37 -8.19
C LEU A 51 18.74 -5.07 -6.92
N PRO A 52 19.84 -5.81 -6.67
CA PRO A 52 20.61 -5.69 -5.43
C PRO A 52 21.28 -4.30 -5.27
N GLN A 53 21.40 -3.52 -6.34
CA GLN A 53 22.06 -2.22 -6.35
C GLN A 53 21.09 -1.03 -6.20
N THR A 54 19.78 -1.27 -6.01
CA THR A 54 18.80 -0.21 -5.77
C THR A 54 19.19 0.62 -4.54
N LYS A 55 19.25 1.94 -4.69
CA LYS A 55 19.53 2.92 -3.63
C LYS A 55 18.37 3.89 -3.40
N THR A 56 17.52 4.07 -4.39
CA THR A 56 16.43 5.06 -4.40
C THR A 56 15.15 4.47 -4.99
N ALA A 57 14.01 4.76 -4.37
CA ALA A 57 12.69 4.31 -4.83
C ALA A 57 11.66 5.44 -4.84
N ALA A 58 10.83 5.50 -5.87
CA ALA A 58 9.63 6.33 -5.87
C ALA A 58 8.42 5.47 -5.47
N ILE A 59 7.67 5.89 -4.46
CA ILE A 59 6.47 5.17 -3.99
C ILE A 59 5.24 5.93 -4.47
N PHE A 60 4.46 5.33 -5.37
CA PHE A 60 3.20 5.89 -5.86
C PHE A 60 2.03 5.33 -5.05
N ARG A 61 1.17 6.21 -4.56
CA ARG A 61 -0.05 5.83 -3.82
C ARG A 61 -1.20 6.77 -4.10
N ARG A 62 -2.42 6.33 -3.82
CA ARG A 62 -3.59 7.22 -3.88
C ARG A 62 -3.58 8.20 -2.71
N LYS A 63 -3.86 9.47 -3.01
CA LYS A 63 -4.05 10.52 -2.01
C LYS A 63 -5.35 10.26 -1.23
N ASN A 64 -5.31 10.46 0.09
CA ASN A 64 -6.45 10.26 1.00
C ASN A 64 -7.02 8.82 1.06
N GLU A 65 -6.29 7.80 0.58
CA GLU A 65 -6.70 6.41 0.70
C GLU A 65 -5.90 5.74 1.85
N PRO A 66 -6.56 5.33 2.96
CA PRO A 66 -5.87 4.94 4.18
C PRO A 66 -5.10 3.62 4.04
N ASN A 67 -5.52 2.66 3.21
CA ASN A 67 -4.81 1.39 3.08
C ASN A 67 -3.43 1.57 2.44
N SER A 68 -3.32 2.40 1.40
CA SER A 68 -2.07 2.72 0.70
C SER A 68 -1.13 3.52 1.60
N ALA A 69 -1.65 4.40 2.47
CA ALA A 69 -0.84 5.08 3.47
C ALA A 69 -0.23 4.09 4.50
N ILE A 70 -1.02 3.12 4.99
CA ILE A 70 -0.55 2.07 5.90
C ILE A 70 0.52 1.21 5.20
N GLN A 71 0.24 0.76 3.98
CA GLN A 71 1.18 -0.06 3.20
C GLN A 71 2.49 0.69 2.92
N LYS A 72 2.42 2.00 2.62
CA LYS A 72 3.59 2.86 2.46
C LYS A 72 4.44 2.91 3.70
N ASN A 73 3.83 3.10 4.87
CA ASN A 73 4.59 3.16 6.11
C ASN A 73 5.27 1.82 6.44
N GLN A 74 4.62 0.70 6.14
CA GLN A 74 5.24 -0.63 6.29
C GLN A 74 6.41 -0.83 5.33
N LEU A 75 6.23 -0.47 4.05
CA LEU A 75 7.28 -0.60 3.04
C LEU A 75 8.46 0.34 3.32
N ALA A 76 8.19 1.59 3.67
CA ALA A 76 9.20 2.59 4.00
C ALA A 76 10.18 2.11 5.07
N ARG A 77 9.68 1.48 6.14
CA ARG A 77 10.53 0.90 7.19
C ARG A 77 11.47 -0.16 6.64
N LEU A 78 10.96 -1.07 5.82
CA LEU A 78 11.77 -2.14 5.23
C LEU A 78 12.78 -1.62 4.18
N LEU A 79 12.43 -0.56 3.44
CA LEU A 79 13.38 0.10 2.54
C LEU A 79 14.51 0.76 3.32
N THR A 80 14.19 1.46 4.41
CA THR A 80 15.19 2.06 5.31
C THR A 80 16.10 1.00 5.95
N GLU A 81 15.56 -0.15 6.39
CA GLU A 81 16.36 -1.29 6.87
C GLU A 81 17.35 -1.83 5.81
N LYS A 82 17.07 -1.61 4.53
CA LYS A 82 17.93 -1.99 3.41
C LYS A 82 18.83 -0.86 2.89
N GLY A 83 18.80 0.31 3.55
CA GLY A 83 19.57 1.48 3.10
C GLY A 83 19.04 2.10 1.80
N ILE A 84 17.79 1.82 1.43
CA ILE A 84 17.14 2.38 0.24
C ILE A 84 16.39 3.66 0.64
N CYS A 85 16.79 4.78 0.08
CA CYS A 85 16.09 6.05 0.17
C CYS A 85 14.78 6.00 -0.63
N PHE A 86 13.75 6.74 -0.21
CA PHE A 86 12.50 6.76 -0.95
C PHE A 86 11.84 8.14 -0.98
N ILE A 87 11.00 8.33 -2.01
CA ILE A 87 10.16 9.52 -2.20
C ILE A 87 8.70 9.08 -2.17
N ASP A 88 7.86 9.72 -1.35
CA ASP A 88 6.41 9.47 -1.29
C ASP A 88 5.67 10.35 -2.31
N LEU A 89 5.02 9.73 -3.29
CA LEU A 89 4.31 10.37 -4.39
C LEU A 89 2.80 10.04 -4.33
N PRO A 90 2.02 10.74 -3.49
CA PRO A 90 0.56 10.62 -3.51
C PRO A 90 -0.01 11.26 -4.79
N GLY A 91 -1.06 10.68 -5.36
CA GLY A 91 -1.81 11.28 -6.48
C GLY A 91 -3.30 10.96 -6.45
N GLU A 92 -4.09 11.78 -7.13
CA GLU A 92 -5.55 11.66 -7.22
C GLU A 92 -5.99 10.95 -8.50
N SER A 93 -5.19 11.02 -9.58
CA SER A 93 -5.49 10.39 -10.87
C SER A 93 -4.27 9.69 -11.50
N ALA A 94 -4.53 8.84 -12.49
CA ALA A 94 -3.47 8.15 -13.24
C ALA A 94 -2.60 9.13 -14.04
N GLU A 95 -3.18 10.20 -14.57
CA GLU A 95 -2.50 11.26 -15.31
C GLU A 95 -1.52 12.03 -14.42
N GLU A 96 -1.95 12.35 -13.19
CA GLU A 96 -1.09 12.99 -12.20
C GLU A 96 0.10 12.10 -11.81
N LEU A 97 -0.16 10.80 -11.56
CA LEU A 97 0.89 9.84 -11.25
C LEU A 97 1.85 9.62 -12.42
N SER A 98 1.35 9.62 -13.65
CA SER A 98 2.16 9.50 -14.87
C SER A 98 3.08 10.71 -15.03
N SER A 99 2.55 11.91 -14.78
CA SER A 99 3.33 13.15 -14.81
C SER A 99 4.43 13.14 -13.75
N LYS A 100 4.12 12.67 -12.54
CA LYS A 100 5.11 12.46 -11.47
C LYS A 100 6.15 11.40 -11.85
N ALA A 101 5.74 10.30 -12.46
CA ALA A 101 6.70 9.27 -12.91
C ALA A 101 7.73 9.86 -13.87
N ILE A 102 7.31 10.64 -14.87
CA ILE A 102 8.22 11.33 -15.79
C ILE A 102 9.15 12.30 -15.02
N GLN A 103 8.60 13.09 -14.10
CA GLN A 103 9.37 14.05 -13.31
C GLN A 103 10.48 13.42 -12.45
N TYR A 104 10.26 12.19 -11.94
CA TYR A 104 11.17 11.53 -11.01
C TYR A 104 11.99 10.39 -11.63
N ALA A 105 11.81 10.09 -12.92
CA ALA A 105 12.49 8.98 -13.60
C ALA A 105 14.02 9.03 -13.47
N ASP A 106 14.62 10.20 -13.68
CA ASP A 106 16.09 10.37 -13.63
C ASP A 106 16.65 10.42 -12.20
N ARG A 107 15.79 10.31 -11.17
CA ARG A 107 16.16 10.50 -9.75
C ARG A 107 15.94 9.25 -8.91
N THR A 108 15.37 8.19 -9.47
CA THR A 108 15.02 6.98 -8.73
C THR A 108 15.33 5.72 -9.50
N ASP A 109 15.85 4.70 -8.83
CA ASP A 109 16.21 3.42 -9.47
C ASP A 109 14.99 2.54 -9.74
N ILE A 110 13.90 2.71 -8.98
CA ILE A 110 12.69 1.91 -9.12
C ILE A 110 11.43 2.71 -8.78
N PHE A 111 10.36 2.43 -9.51
CA PHE A 111 9.01 2.84 -9.17
C PHE A 111 8.26 1.70 -8.48
N ILE A 112 7.64 2.01 -7.34
CA ILE A 112 6.83 1.06 -6.56
C ILE A 112 5.41 1.60 -6.52
N GLY A 113 4.52 0.97 -7.29
CA GLY A 113 3.09 1.23 -7.22
C GLY A 113 2.44 0.49 -6.06
N MET A 114 1.67 1.19 -5.25
CA MET A 114 0.79 0.56 -4.26
C MET A 114 -0.55 0.22 -4.88
N SER A 115 -1.31 -0.65 -4.24
CA SER A 115 -2.67 -0.96 -4.69
C SER A 115 -3.50 0.32 -4.74
N MET A 116 -3.70 0.83 -5.95
CA MET A 116 -4.59 1.93 -6.26
C MET A 116 -5.93 1.25 -6.57
N LYS A 117 -6.87 1.29 -5.62
CA LYS A 117 -8.24 0.87 -5.91
C LYS A 117 -8.99 2.00 -6.58
#